data_AF-T0Z194-F1
#
_entry.id   AF-T0Z194-F1
#
_cell.length_a   1.000
_cell.length_b   1.000
_cell.length_c   1.000
_cell.angle_alpha   90.00
_cell.angle_beta   90.00
_cell.angle_gamma   90.00
#
_symmetry.space_group_name_H-M   'P 1'
#
loop_
_entity.id
_entity.type
_entity.pdbx_description
1 polymer ?
#
loop_
_entity_poly.entity_id
_entity_poly.type
_entity_poly.pdbx_seq_one_letter_code
_entity_poly.pdbx_strand_id
1 'polypeptide(L)'
;VAELLTQPSEARTRLSQFIYTTVQPENPLGLLGEALALAVQLEPIEKRIRVEGVKTGRITALDLPGQVNQALAAGILTSAEAQALHEYDRKVMNLIHVDDFAPHELGRQASPQPPRAGAPAEPA
;
A
#
# COMPACT_ATOMS: atom_id res chain seq x y z
N VAL A 1 7.52 1.18 -22.38
CA VAL A 1 8.71 0.47 -21.84
C VAL A 1 8.55 0.05 -20.38
N ALA A 2 8.07 0.91 -19.47
CA ALA A 2 7.88 0.56 -18.06
C ALA A 2 6.96 -0.65 -17.83
N GLU A 3 5.88 -0.75 -18.60
CA GLU A 3 4.90 -1.84 -18.53
C GLU A 3 5.51 -3.24 -18.67
N LEU A 4 6.54 -3.39 -19.51
CA LEU A 4 7.23 -4.67 -19.72
C LEU A 4 7.96 -5.18 -18.47
N LEU A 5 8.37 -4.27 -17.58
CA LEU A 5 9.05 -4.59 -16.32
C LEU A 5 8.07 -4.77 -15.16
N THR A 6 6.94 -4.05 -15.18
CA THR A 6 5.97 -4.05 -14.09
C THR A 6 4.86 -5.09 -14.27
N GLN A 7 4.73 -5.72 -15.44
CA GLN A 7 3.81 -6.84 -15.64
C GLN A 7 4.55 -8.19 -15.56
N PRO A 8 3.95 -9.22 -14.94
CA PRO A 8 4.46 -10.58 -15.02
C PRO A 8 4.36 -11.07 -16.47
N SER A 9 5.49 -11.06 -17.18
CA SER A 9 5.56 -11.38 -18.62
C SER A 9 6.80 -12.19 -18.97
N GLU A 10 6.80 -12.82 -20.15
CA GLU A 10 7.98 -13.48 -20.70
C GLU A 10 9.14 -12.49 -20.90
N ALA A 11 8.83 -11.26 -21.32
CA ALA A 11 9.82 -10.20 -21.48
C ALA A 11 10.51 -9.87 -20.15
N ARG A 12 9.74 -9.70 -19.06
CA ARG A 12 10.29 -9.51 -17.71
C ARG A 12 11.17 -10.69 -17.30
N THR A 13 10.68 -11.91 -17.49
CA THR A 13 11.41 -13.14 -17.15
C THR A 13 12.77 -13.20 -17.85
N ARG A 14 12.81 -12.87 -19.15
CA ARG A 14 14.04 -12.81 -19.94
C ARG A 14 15.00 -11.73 -19.45
N LEU A 15 14.47 -10.57 -19.07
CA LEU A 15 15.27 -9.47 -18.50
C LEU A 15 15.83 -9.82 -17.12
N SER A 16 15.12 -10.63 -16.34
CA SER A 16 15.54 -11.07 -14.99
C SER A 16 16.27 -12.41 -14.95
N GLN A 17 16.54 -13.06 -16.08
CA GLN A 17 17.01 -14.46 -16.12
C GLN A 17 18.37 -14.70 -15.43
N PHE A 18 19.20 -13.66 -15.31
CA PHE A 18 20.49 -13.69 -14.63
C PHE A 18 20.47 -13.00 -13.27
N ILE A 19 19.28 -12.66 -12.77
CA ILE A 19 19.07 -12.02 -11.47
C ILE A 19 18.61 -13.08 -10.47
N TYR A 20 19.13 -13.02 -9.24
CA TYR A 20 18.67 -13.89 -8.16
C TYR A 20 17.25 -13.51 -7.73
N THR A 21 16.26 -14.27 -8.22
CA THR A 21 14.82 -13.99 -8.03
C THR A 21 14.09 -15.07 -7.23
N THR A 22 14.83 -15.93 -6.52
CA THR A 22 14.26 -16.95 -5.63
C THR A 22 13.33 -16.30 -4.60
N VAL A 23 12.11 -16.82 -4.48
CA VAL A 23 11.11 -16.35 -3.51
C VAL A 23 11.53 -16.80 -2.11
N GLN A 24 11.97 -15.85 -1.31
CA GLN A 24 12.34 -16.04 0.10
C GLN A 24 12.14 -14.72 0.84
N PRO A 25 11.88 -14.73 2.16
CA PRO A 25 11.60 -13.51 2.94
C PRO A 25 12.70 -12.44 2.83
N GLU A 26 13.95 -12.87 2.74
CA GLU A 26 15.15 -12.01 2.68
C GLU A 26 15.44 -11.47 1.26
N ASN A 27 14.65 -11.85 0.24
CA ASN A 27 14.90 -11.45 -1.15
C ASN A 27 13.74 -10.58 -1.69
N PRO A 28 13.88 -9.23 -1.61
CA PRO A 28 12.88 -8.31 -2.13
C PRO A 28 12.56 -8.52 -3.63
N LEU A 29 13.52 -8.96 -4.44
CA LEU A 29 13.27 -9.20 -5.88
C LEU A 29 12.43 -10.45 -6.13
N GLY A 30 12.60 -11.48 -5.31
CA GLY A 30 11.73 -12.66 -5.32
C GLY A 30 10.32 -12.31 -4.86
N LEU A 31 10.21 -11.59 -3.73
CA LEU A 31 8.93 -11.12 -3.20
C LEU A 31 8.21 -10.16 -4.16
N LEU A 32 8.94 -9.30 -4.88
CA LEU A 32 8.39 -8.43 -5.91
C LEU A 32 7.77 -9.25 -7.05
N GLY A 33 8.41 -10.33 -7.48
CA GLY A 33 7.85 -11.23 -8.50
C GLY A 33 6.50 -11.83 -8.07
N GLU A 34 6.42 -12.27 -6.81
CA GLU A 34 5.19 -12.78 -6.21
C GLU A 34 4.09 -11.71 -6.15
N ALA A 35 4.42 -10.50 -5.67
CA ALA A 35 3.48 -9.39 -5.58
C ALA A 35 2.92 -8.98 -6.96
N LEU A 36 3.76 -8.95 -8.01
CA LEU A 36 3.32 -8.66 -9.37
C LEU A 36 2.36 -9.72 -9.92
N ALA A 37 2.56 -11.00 -9.58
CA ALA A 37 1.64 -12.06 -9.96
C ALA A 37 0.30 -11.95 -9.22
N LEU A 38 0.33 -11.66 -7.91
CA LEU A 38 -0.86 -11.43 -7.10
C LEU A 38 -1.67 -10.22 -7.59
N ALA A 39 -1.00 -9.14 -8.01
CA ALA A 39 -1.66 -7.95 -8.55
C ALA A 39 -2.57 -8.29 -9.73
N VAL A 40 -2.10 -9.12 -10.67
CA VAL A 40 -2.91 -9.57 -11.81
C VAL A 40 -4.07 -10.47 -11.37
N GLN A 41 -3.85 -11.34 -10.37
CA GLN A 41 -4.88 -12.24 -9.87
C GLN A 41 -6.00 -11.50 -9.10
N LEU A 42 -5.65 -10.45 -8.36
CA LEU A 42 -6.57 -9.72 -7.49
C LEU A 42 -7.21 -8.50 -8.16
N GLU A 43 -6.68 -8.04 -9.30
CA GLU A 43 -7.26 -6.93 -10.10
C GLU A 43 -8.79 -7.06 -10.32
N PRO A 44 -9.36 -8.24 -10.65
CA PRO A 44 -10.81 -8.37 -10.83
C PRO A 44 -11.59 -8.11 -9.53
N ILE A 45 -11.02 -8.47 -8.39
CA ILE A 45 -11.64 -8.31 -7.07
C ILE A 45 -11.58 -6.84 -6.66
N GLU A 46 -10.43 -6.17 -6.82
CA GLU A 46 -10.30 -4.73 -6.59
C GLU A 46 -11.25 -3.92 -7.48
N LYS A 47 -11.40 -4.34 -8.74
CA LYS A 47 -12.35 -3.71 -9.67
C LYS A 47 -13.79 -3.87 -9.21
N ARG A 48 -14.17 -5.03 -8.65
CA ARG A 48 -15.50 -5.26 -8.04
C ARG A 48 -15.73 -4.32 -6.87
N ILE A 49 -14.78 -4.22 -5.93
CA ILE A 49 -14.85 -3.27 -4.80
C ILE A 49 -15.06 -1.84 -5.31
N ARG A 50 -14.31 -1.41 -6.33
CA ARG A 50 -14.41 -0.07 -6.89
C ARG A 50 -15.76 0.18 -7.57
N VAL A 51 -16.28 -0.78 -8.33
CA VAL A 51 -17.51 -0.61 -9.12
C VAL A 51 -18.76 -0.80 -8.25
N GLU A 52 -18.81 -1.84 -7.42
CA GLU A 52 -19.99 -2.21 -6.64
C GLU A 52 -20.03 -1.57 -5.26
N GLY A 53 -18.88 -1.14 -4.73
CA GLY A 53 -18.75 -0.54 -3.41
C GLY A 53 -18.54 0.97 -3.45
N VAL A 54 -17.43 1.42 -4.05
CA VAL A 54 -17.04 2.84 -4.03
C VAL A 54 -17.97 3.68 -4.91
N LYS A 55 -18.21 3.27 -6.17
CA LYS A 55 -19.10 4.02 -7.08
C LYS A 55 -20.57 4.03 -6.64
N THR A 56 -21.01 3.02 -5.90
CA THR A 56 -22.38 2.95 -5.36
C THR A 56 -22.51 3.66 -4.02
N GLY A 57 -21.41 4.18 -3.46
CA GLY A 57 -21.38 4.85 -2.16
C GLY A 57 -21.50 3.91 -0.95
N ARG A 58 -21.45 2.59 -1.15
CA ARG A 58 -21.48 1.60 -0.05
C ARG A 58 -20.16 1.51 0.71
N ILE A 59 -19.06 1.88 0.06
CA ILE A 59 -17.73 1.92 0.64
C ILE A 59 -17.26 3.38 0.67
N THR A 60 -16.91 3.85 1.87
CA THR A 60 -16.45 5.21 2.14
C THR A 60 -15.00 5.28 2.59
N ALA A 61 -14.40 4.14 2.94
CA ALA A 61 -13.00 4.07 3.33
C ALA A 61 -12.06 4.50 2.19
N LEU A 62 -11.00 5.22 2.54
CA LEU A 62 -9.99 5.73 1.60
C LEU A 62 -8.80 4.78 1.46
N ASP A 63 -8.53 4.01 2.50
CA ASP A 63 -7.46 3.02 2.58
C ASP A 63 -7.95 1.64 2.13
N LEU A 64 -7.05 0.84 1.54
CA LEU A 64 -7.39 -0.50 1.05
C LEU A 64 -7.89 -1.43 2.18
N PRO A 65 -7.26 -1.50 3.37
CA PRO A 65 -7.77 -2.33 4.46
C PRO A 65 -9.19 -1.96 4.89
N GLY A 66 -9.48 -0.66 5.03
CA GLY A 66 -10.82 -0.17 5.31
C GLY A 66 -11.83 -0.52 4.22
N GLN A 67 -11.45 -0.41 2.94
CA GLN A 67 -12.31 -0.79 1.81
C GLN A 67 -12.63 -2.28 1.82
N VAL A 68 -11.64 -3.13 2.08
CA VAL A 68 -11.81 -4.59 2.17
C VAL A 68 -12.78 -4.96 3.29
N ASN A 69 -12.64 -4.34 4.46
CA ASN A 69 -13.52 -4.59 5.60
C ASN A 69 -14.97 -4.17 5.33
N GLN A 70 -15.17 -3.00 4.71
CA GLN A 70 -16.50 -2.54 4.31
C GLN A 70 -17.10 -3.39 3.19
N ALA A 71 -16.29 -3.84 2.23
CA ALA A 71 -16.73 -4.73 1.15
C ALA A 71 -17.17 -6.10 1.68
N LEU A 72 -16.47 -6.64 2.69
CA LEU A 72 -16.87 -7.87 3.37
C LEU A 72 -18.19 -7.68 4.12
N ALA A 73 -18.35 -6.59 4.88
CA ALA A 73 -19.58 -6.28 5.61
C ALA A 73 -20.78 -6.05 4.67
N ALA A 74 -20.55 -5.48 3.49
CA ALA A 74 -21.55 -5.28 2.45
C ALA A 74 -21.85 -6.55 1.62
N GLY A 75 -21.15 -7.66 1.87
CA GLY A 75 -21.31 -8.92 1.14
C GLY A 75 -20.81 -8.89 -0.31
N ILE A 76 -20.00 -7.88 -0.68
CA ILE A 76 -19.39 -7.76 -2.01
C ILE A 76 -18.25 -8.78 -2.16
N LEU A 77 -17.58 -9.11 -1.06
CA LEU A 77 -16.49 -10.07 -0.98
C LEU A 77 -16.84 -11.23 -0.06
N THR A 78 -16.24 -12.39 -0.34
CA THR A 78 -16.14 -13.50 0.59
C THR A 78 -15.01 -13.29 1.59
N SER A 79 -15.05 -14.02 2.72
CA SER A 79 -13.97 -13.98 3.72
C SER A 79 -12.62 -14.41 3.14
N ALA A 80 -12.61 -15.34 2.17
CA ALA A 80 -11.38 -15.78 1.51
C ALA A 80 -10.77 -14.70 0.61
N GLU A 81 -11.60 -14.00 -0.17
CA GLU A 81 -11.17 -12.88 -1.01
C GLU A 81 -10.64 -11.71 -0.17
N ALA A 82 -11.31 -11.40 0.94
CA ALA A 82 -10.86 -10.36 1.87
C ALA A 82 -9.50 -10.71 2.48
N GLN A 83 -9.29 -11.97 2.89
CA GLN A 83 -8.00 -12.42 3.42
C GLN A 83 -6.89 -12.35 2.37
N ALA A 84 -7.19 -12.69 1.12
CA ALA A 84 -6.22 -12.61 0.02
C ALA A 84 -5.78 -11.16 -0.24
N LEU A 85 -6.72 -10.20 -0.21
CA LEU A 85 -6.41 -8.77 -0.37
C LEU A 85 -5.58 -8.21 0.80
N HIS A 86 -5.90 -8.60 2.04
CA HIS A 86 -5.10 -8.19 3.21
C HIS A 86 -3.67 -8.73 3.14
N GLU A 87 -3.49 -9.99 2.73
CA GLU A 87 -2.16 -10.58 2.56
C GLU A 87 -1.38 -9.90 1.43
N TYR A 88 -2.05 -9.58 0.33
CA TYR A 88 -1.46 -8.84 -0.78
C TYR A 88 -1.03 -7.43 -0.37
N ASP A 89 -1.89 -6.67 0.32
CA ASP A 89 -1.57 -5.34 0.84
C ASP A 89 -0.34 -5.40 1.76
N ARG A 90 -0.29 -6.38 2.68
CA ARG A 90 0.87 -6.60 3.55
C ARG A 90 2.16 -6.85 2.77
N LYS A 91 2.12 -7.68 1.72
CA LYS A 91 3.28 -7.96 0.86
C LYS A 91 3.74 -6.71 0.11
N VAL A 92 2.81 -5.92 -0.41
CA VAL A 92 3.11 -4.66 -1.10
C VAL A 92 3.72 -3.65 -0.14
N MET A 93 3.11 -3.44 1.03
CA MET A 93 3.62 -2.53 2.06
C MET A 93 5.04 -2.91 2.50
N ASN A 94 5.30 -4.20 2.68
CA ASN A 94 6.64 -4.71 3.00
C ASN A 94 7.69 -4.41 1.90
N LEU A 95 7.28 -4.36 0.64
CA LEU A 95 8.18 -4.05 -0.49
C LEU A 95 8.44 -2.55 -0.65
N ILE A 96 7.46 -1.70 -0.32
CA ILE A 96 7.55 -0.25 -0.55
C ILE A 96 7.99 0.55 0.67
N HIS A 97 7.91 -0.03 1.88
CA HIS A 97 8.46 0.58 3.10
C HIS A 97 9.99 0.56 3.07
N VAL A 98 10.55 1.44 2.25
CA VAL A 98 11.95 1.83 2.27
C VAL A 98 12.06 3.07 3.16
N ASP A 99 13.12 3.17 3.95
CA ASP A 99 13.39 4.34 4.79
C ASP A 99 12.29 4.63 5.84
N ASP A 100 11.82 3.59 6.55
CA ASP A 100 10.88 3.71 7.69
C ASP A 100 11.57 4.33 8.92
N PHE A 101 11.91 5.61 8.80
CA PHE A 101 12.55 6.37 9.85
C PHE A 101 11.54 6.79 10.90
N ALA A 102 11.90 6.59 12.17
CA ALA A 102 11.14 7.17 13.25
C ALA A 102 11.23 8.71 13.19
N PRO A 103 10.20 9.44 13.67
CA PRO A 103 10.19 10.92 13.64
C PRO A 103 11.43 11.58 14.28
N HIS A 104 12.08 10.89 15.21
CA HIS A 104 13.29 11.36 15.89
C HIS A 104 14.60 11.13 15.10
N GLU A 105 14.59 10.29 14.06
CA GLU A 105 15.77 9.98 13.24
C GLU A 105 15.98 11.01 12.12
N LEU A 106 14.91 11.65 11.63
CA LEU A 106 14.96 12.67 10.58
C LEU A 106 14.38 14.05 10.98
N GLY A 107 13.68 14.13 12.12
CA GLY A 107 13.10 15.39 12.59
C GLY A 107 14.16 16.41 12.99
N ARG A 108 14.05 17.65 12.50
CA ARG A 108 14.78 18.77 13.10
C ARG A 108 14.34 18.90 14.56
N GLN A 109 15.27 18.74 15.50
CA GLN A 109 15.05 19.12 16.89
C GLN A 109 14.51 20.54 16.89
N ALA A 110 13.33 20.74 17.48
CA ALA A 110 12.75 22.07 17.60
C ALA A 110 13.74 22.93 18.41
N SER A 111 14.41 23.88 17.76
CA SER A 111 15.10 24.94 18.47
C SER A 111 14.07 25.62 19.37
N PRO A 112 14.34 25.82 20.67
CA PRO A 112 13.38 26.45 21.56
C PRO A 112 12.95 27.79 20.96
N GLN A 113 11.66 27.91 20.65
CA GLN A 113 11.09 29.13 20.12
C GLN A 113 11.20 30.21 21.20
N PRO A 114 11.87 31.35 20.94
CA PRO A 114 11.90 32.43 21.91
C PRO A 114 10.46 32.86 22.21
N PRO A 115 10.14 33.22 23.46
CA PRO A 115 8.79 33.59 23.85
C PRO A 115 8.30 34.72 22.95
N ARG A 116 7.11 34.53 22.36
CA ARG A 116 6.45 35.56 21.55
C ARG A 116 6.22 36.78 22.45
N ALA A 117 6.99 37.83 22.23
CA ALA A 117 6.79 39.11 22.90
C ALA A 117 5.50 39.75 22.37
N GLY A 118 4.56 40.00 23.29
CA GLY A 118 3.45 40.93 23.08
C GLY A 118 2.11 40.30 22.68
N ALA A 119 1.35 39.84 23.66
CA ALA A 119 -0.11 39.94 23.60
C ALA A 119 -0.50 41.31 24.22
N PRO A 120 -1.30 42.16 23.55
CA PRO A 120 -1.79 43.39 24.16
C PRO A 120 -2.81 43.04 25.26
N ALA A 121 -2.72 43.76 26.38
CA ALA A 121 -3.64 43.64 27.50
C ALA A 121 -5.04 44.12 27.11
N GLU A 122 -6.04 43.30 27.41
CA GLU A 122 -7.47 43.62 27.30
C GLU A 122 -7.86 44.65 28.38
N PRO A 123 -8.56 45.75 28.05
CA PRO A 123 -9.05 46.68 29.05
C PRO A 123 -10.37 46.23 29.67
N ALA A 124 -10.55 46.60 30.94
CA ALA A 124 -11.66 46.27 31.85
C ALA A 124 -12.99 46.97 31.54
#